data_AF-A0A7W0MD40-F1
#
_entry.id   AF-A0A7W0MD40-F1
#
_cell.length_a   1.000
_cell.length_b   1.000
_cell.length_c   1.000
_cell.angle_alpha   90.00
_cell.angle_beta   90.00
_cell.angle_gamma   90.00
#
_symmetry.space_group_name_H-M   'P 1'
#
loop_
_entity.id
_entity.type
_entity.pdbx_description
1 polymer ?
#
loop_
_entity_poly.entity_id
_entity_poly.type
_entity_poly.pdbx_seq_one_letter_code
_entity_poly.pdbx_strand_id
1 'polypeptide(L)'
;MVIAPYRHQGTWVFDDSSAGLVKEPFVAGVPEMIDVLVEGVPEADTGFRLLFSANPFPGHQKKLTWLRGDSGGNYYSLDDPPMEGWICPAMFKYYSKAPERLYVKAEPMNPR
;
A
#
# COMPACT_ATOMS: atom_id res chain seq x y z
N MET A 1 8.37 -2.66 6.00
CA MET A 1 8.06 -1.22 5.92
C MET A 1 6.68 -1.01 6.51
N VAL A 2 6.46 0.08 7.22
CA VAL A 2 5.14 0.48 7.73
C VAL A 2 4.92 1.93 7.38
N ILE A 3 3.77 2.26 6.83
CA ILE A 3 3.30 3.62 6.61
C ILE A 3 1.94 3.80 7.26
N ALA A 4 1.48 5.06 7.36
CA ALA A 4 0.21 5.41 7.97
C ALA A 4 -0.70 6.12 6.95
N PRO A 5 -1.42 5.38 6.08
CA PRO A 5 -2.34 6.02 5.14
C PRO A 5 -3.58 6.58 5.83
N TYR A 6 -4.16 7.62 5.25
CA TYR A 6 -5.41 8.26 5.66
C TYR A 6 -6.12 8.88 4.46
N ARG A 7 -7.41 9.24 4.60
CA ARG A 7 -8.17 9.93 3.55
C ARG A 7 -7.84 11.42 3.54
N HIS A 8 -7.46 11.94 2.37
CA HIS A 8 -7.30 13.36 2.13
C HIS A 8 -7.89 13.74 0.77
N GLN A 9 -8.76 14.75 0.74
CA GLN A 9 -9.38 15.27 -0.50
C GLN A 9 -9.98 14.16 -1.40
N GLY A 10 -10.60 13.16 -0.80
CA GLY A 10 -11.27 12.07 -1.52
C GLY A 10 -10.38 10.91 -1.96
N THR A 11 -9.07 10.91 -1.67
CA THR A 11 -8.17 9.79 -1.97
C THR A 11 -7.38 9.32 -0.75
N TRP A 12 -6.75 8.15 -0.85
CA TRP A 12 -5.78 7.69 0.13
C TRP A 12 -4.44 8.38 -0.10
N VAL A 13 -3.85 8.92 0.96
CA VAL A 13 -2.51 9.48 0.95
C VAL A 13 -1.72 8.96 2.15
N PHE A 14 -0.39 9.12 2.12
CA PHE A 14 0.45 8.89 3.29
C PHE A 14 1.58 9.92 3.38
N ASP A 15 2.11 10.09 4.59
CA ASP A 15 3.27 10.92 4.87
C ASP A 15 4.43 10.04 5.33
N ASP A 16 5.65 10.40 4.94
CA ASP A 16 6.88 9.85 5.50
C ASP A 16 7.99 10.91 5.42
N SER A 17 8.29 11.53 6.56
CA SER A 17 9.30 12.59 6.65
C SER A 17 10.72 12.09 6.38
N SER A 18 11.03 10.82 6.68
CA SER A 18 12.35 10.22 6.41
C SER A 18 12.59 10.03 4.91
N ALA A 19 11.51 9.82 4.16
CA ALA A 19 11.51 9.72 2.72
C ALA A 19 11.21 11.08 2.03
N GLY A 20 10.89 12.14 2.78
CA GLY A 20 10.47 13.43 2.23
C GLY A 20 9.18 13.33 1.42
N LEU A 21 8.24 12.48 1.84
CA LEU A 21 6.91 12.32 1.24
C LEU A 21 5.89 13.05 2.10
N VAL A 22 5.11 13.92 1.47
CA VAL A 22 4.05 14.70 2.12
C VAL A 22 2.76 14.52 1.31
N LYS A 23 1.74 13.92 1.92
CA LYS A 23 0.47 13.56 1.30
C LYS A 23 0.67 12.85 -0.04
N GLU A 24 1.62 11.93 -0.10
CA GLU A 24 1.90 11.15 -1.30
C GLU A 24 0.64 10.33 -1.63
N PRO A 25 0.01 10.56 -2.79
CA PRO A 25 -1.25 9.93 -3.12
C PRO A 25 -1.05 8.51 -3.63
N PHE A 26 -1.95 7.62 -3.24
CA PHE A 26 -2.18 6.38 -4.00
C PHE A 26 -3.04 6.70 -5.21
N VAL A 27 -2.69 6.12 -6.36
CA VAL A 27 -3.37 6.35 -7.64
C VAL A 27 -3.52 5.04 -8.40
N ALA A 28 -4.35 5.06 -9.45
CA ALA A 28 -4.47 4.01 -10.45
C ALA A 28 -4.62 2.59 -9.86
N GLY A 29 -5.80 2.30 -9.28
CA GLY A 29 -6.18 0.97 -8.78
C GLY A 29 -5.72 0.68 -7.35
N VAL A 30 -4.64 1.31 -6.88
CA VAL A 30 -4.17 1.14 -5.50
C VAL A 30 -5.18 1.66 -4.46
N PRO A 31 -5.89 2.78 -4.67
CA PRO A 31 -6.94 3.20 -3.73
C PRO A 31 -8.01 2.14 -3.49
N GLU A 32 -8.47 1.47 -4.55
CA GLU A 32 -9.47 0.41 -4.48
C GLU A 32 -8.93 -0.85 -3.79
N MET A 33 -7.65 -1.16 -4.02
CA MET A 33 -6.97 -2.24 -3.29
C MET A 33 -6.86 -1.93 -1.80
N ILE A 34 -6.62 -0.67 -1.43
CA ILE A 34 -6.62 -0.23 -0.03
C ILE A 34 -8.02 -0.39 0.57
N ASP A 35 -9.08 -0.01 -0.15
CA ASP A 35 -10.46 -0.15 0.31
C ASP A 35 -10.78 -1.62 0.69
N VAL A 36 -10.30 -2.59 -0.08
CA VAL A 36 -10.40 -4.03 0.26
C VAL A 36 -9.58 -4.38 1.52
N LEU A 37 -8.37 -3.85 1.66
CA LEU A 37 -7.53 -4.15 2.82
C LEU A 37 -8.13 -3.64 4.13
N VAL A 38 -8.83 -2.50 4.09
CA VAL A 38 -9.33 -1.82 5.29
C VAL A 38 -10.78 -2.15 5.65
N GLU A 39 -11.47 -3.05 4.93
CA GLU A 39 -12.87 -3.40 5.17
C GLU A 39 -13.17 -3.79 6.63
N GLY A 40 -12.20 -4.42 7.32
CA GLY A 40 -12.28 -4.79 8.73
C GLY A 40 -11.56 -3.85 9.71
N VAL A 41 -11.06 -2.69 9.25
CA VAL A 41 -10.26 -1.76 10.05
C VAL A 41 -11.15 -0.58 10.50
N PRO A 42 -11.44 -0.44 11.81
CA PRO A 42 -12.25 0.66 12.32
C PRO A 42 -11.59 2.01 12.05
N GLU A 43 -12.39 3.00 11.64
CA GLU A 43 -11.96 4.40 11.45
C GLU A 43 -10.76 4.57 10.49
N ALA A 44 -10.60 3.65 9.53
CA ALA A 44 -9.46 3.64 8.60
C ALA A 44 -9.26 4.96 7.84
N ASP A 45 -10.35 5.69 7.54
CA ASP A 45 -10.29 7.00 6.89
C ASP A 45 -9.47 8.04 7.68
N THR A 46 -9.43 7.91 9.01
CA THR A 46 -8.66 8.79 9.90
C THR A 46 -7.21 8.37 10.06
N GLY A 47 -6.87 7.14 9.64
CA GLY A 47 -5.54 6.59 9.76
C GLY A 47 -5.54 5.10 10.09
N PHE A 48 -4.67 4.35 9.43
CA PHE A 48 -4.39 2.95 9.77
C PHE A 48 -2.91 2.63 9.53
N ARG A 49 -2.40 1.52 10.07
CA ARG A 49 -1.05 1.04 9.74
C ARG A 49 -1.13 0.13 8.53
N LEU A 50 -0.33 0.42 7.51
CA LEU A 50 -0.18 -0.45 6.35
C LEU A 50 1.24 -1.00 6.31
N LEU A 51 1.35 -2.31 6.50
CA LEU A 51 2.61 -3.03 6.48
C LEU A 51 2.88 -3.54 5.06
N PHE A 52 4.13 -3.42 4.61
CA PHE A 52 4.64 -3.97 3.37
C PHE A 52 5.94 -4.74 3.60
N SER A 53 6.09 -5.87 2.91
CA SER A 53 7.33 -6.66 2.93
C SER A 53 7.55 -7.38 1.60
N ALA A 54 8.80 -7.42 1.14
CA ALA A 54 9.18 -8.25 -0.01
C ALA A 54 9.21 -9.76 0.34
N ASN A 55 9.31 -10.07 1.64
CA ASN A 55 9.27 -11.42 2.17
C ASN A 55 7.93 -11.69 2.86
N PRO A 56 7.41 -12.93 2.82
CA PRO A 56 6.22 -13.28 3.58
C PRO A 56 6.46 -13.06 5.07
N PHE A 57 5.43 -12.63 5.77
CA PHE A 57 5.44 -12.53 7.24
C PHE A 57 4.19 -13.19 7.83
N PRO A 58 4.27 -13.69 9.08
CA PRO A 58 3.12 -14.28 9.76
C PRO A 58 1.94 -13.31 9.81
N GLY A 59 0.77 -13.77 9.37
CA GLY A 59 -0.46 -12.97 9.39
C GLY A 59 -0.53 -11.85 8.35
N HIS A 60 0.27 -11.87 7.29
CA HIS A 60 0.00 -11.02 6.12
C HIS A 60 -1.43 -11.29 5.59
N GLN A 61 -2.08 -10.24 5.12
CA GLN A 61 -3.49 -10.28 4.68
C GLN A 61 -3.59 -10.64 3.21
N LYS A 62 -2.80 -9.99 2.35
CA LYS A 62 -2.78 -10.23 0.90
C LYS A 62 -1.34 -10.26 0.37
N LYS A 63 -1.18 -10.85 -0.81
CA LYS A 63 0.06 -10.89 -1.57
C LYS A 63 -0.18 -10.22 -2.91
N LEU A 64 0.64 -9.23 -3.22
CA LEU A 64 0.67 -8.57 -4.51
C LEU A 64 1.79 -9.16 -5.35
N THR A 65 1.51 -9.45 -6.62
CA THR A 65 2.49 -10.03 -7.55
C THR A 65 2.86 -8.98 -8.60
N TRP A 66 4.15 -8.72 -8.79
CA TRP A 66 4.61 -7.77 -9.80
C TRP A 66 4.22 -8.25 -11.20
N LEU A 67 3.75 -7.34 -12.05
CA LEU A 67 3.34 -7.62 -13.42
C LEU A 67 4.29 -6.99 -14.44
N ARG A 68 4.47 -5.66 -14.35
CA ARG A 68 5.24 -4.87 -15.32
C ARG A 68 5.64 -3.52 -14.72
N GLY A 69 6.72 -2.95 -15.23
CA GLY A 69 7.06 -1.54 -15.01
C GLY A 69 6.36 -0.65 -16.04
N ASP A 70 5.92 0.54 -15.62
CA ASP A 70 5.35 1.56 -16.52
C ASP A 70 5.50 2.96 -15.91
N SER A 71 5.86 3.95 -16.73
CA SER A 71 5.97 5.36 -16.34
C SER A 71 6.79 5.59 -15.07
N GLY A 72 7.84 4.78 -14.87
CA GLY A 72 8.72 4.81 -13.69
C GLY A 72 8.17 4.10 -12.45
N GLY A 73 6.89 3.73 -12.41
CA GLY A 73 6.29 2.90 -11.36
C GLY A 73 6.11 1.45 -11.79
N ASN A 74 5.33 0.70 -11.01
CA ASN A 74 5.17 -0.74 -11.18
C ASN A 74 3.74 -1.19 -10.93
N TYR A 75 3.18 -1.93 -11.89
CA TYR A 75 1.89 -2.58 -11.73
C TYR A 75 2.03 -3.89 -10.96
N TYR A 76 1.10 -4.09 -10.02
CA TYR A 76 0.97 -5.30 -9.23
C TYR A 76 -0.46 -5.84 -9.32
N SER A 77 -0.60 -7.17 -9.36
CA SER A 77 -1.90 -7.84 -9.21
C SER A 77 -2.18 -8.24 -7.78
N LEU A 78 -3.46 -8.20 -7.41
CA LEU A 78 -4.05 -8.90 -6.28
C LEU A 78 -5.00 -9.97 -6.84
N ASP A 79 -4.95 -11.18 -6.29
CA ASP A 79 -5.70 -12.32 -6.87
C ASP A 79 -7.16 -12.40 -6.37
N ASP A 80 -7.44 -11.94 -5.15
CA ASP A 80 -8.74 -12.09 -4.49
C ASP A 80 -9.11 -10.83 -3.68
N PRO A 81 -10.10 -10.04 -4.13
CA PRO A 81 -10.65 -10.05 -5.49
C PRO A 81 -9.56 -9.70 -6.54
N PRO A 82 -9.72 -10.12 -7.81
CA PRO A 82 -8.77 -9.82 -8.87
C PRO A 82 -8.74 -8.31 -9.13
N MET A 83 -7.59 -7.69 -8.86
CA MET A 83 -7.36 -6.26 -9.02
C MET A 83 -5.95 -6.01 -9.56
N GLU A 84 -5.76 -4.86 -10.18
CA GLU A 84 -4.45 -4.38 -10.61
C GLU A 84 -4.28 -2.95 -10.10
N GLY A 85 -3.11 -2.65 -9.55
CA GLY A 85 -2.78 -1.31 -9.06
C GLY A 85 -1.36 -0.90 -9.44
N TRP A 86 -1.18 0.37 -9.79
CA TRP A 86 0.13 0.96 -10.08
C TRP A 86 0.73 1.58 -8.82
N ILE A 87 1.86 1.04 -8.37
CA ILE A 87 2.65 1.58 -7.26
C ILE A 87 3.68 2.55 -7.83
N CYS A 88 3.63 3.78 -7.34
CA CYS A 88 4.43 4.89 -7.84
C CYS A 88 5.94 4.71 -7.56
N PRO A 89 6.81 5.49 -8.21
CA PRO A 89 8.27 5.45 -7.99
C PRO A 89 8.68 5.74 -6.54
N ALA A 90 7.81 6.31 -5.70
CA ALA A 90 8.11 6.54 -4.29
C ALA A 90 8.49 5.25 -3.55
N MET A 91 8.06 4.08 -4.04
CA MET A 91 8.50 2.79 -3.47
C MET A 91 10.03 2.61 -3.49
N PHE A 92 10.72 3.24 -4.45
CA PHE A 92 12.18 3.15 -4.58
C PHE A 92 12.92 3.94 -3.50
N LYS A 93 12.21 4.74 -2.70
CA LYS A 93 12.76 5.32 -1.45
C LYS A 93 12.96 4.25 -0.37
N TYR A 94 12.35 3.07 -0.53
CA TYR A 94 12.36 1.97 0.45
C TYR A 94 12.98 0.68 -0.10
N TYR A 95 12.91 0.48 -1.41
CA TYR A 95 13.46 -0.70 -2.08
C TYR A 95 14.44 -0.30 -3.17
N SER A 96 15.56 -1.02 -3.27
CA SER A 96 16.54 -0.80 -4.35
C SER A 96 16.03 -1.22 -5.74
N LYS A 97 15.04 -2.11 -5.79
CA LYS A 97 14.35 -2.55 -7.00
C LYS A 97 12.91 -2.93 -6.66
N ALA A 98 12.04 -2.96 -7.67
CA ALA A 98 10.65 -3.39 -7.49
C ALA A 98 10.64 -4.85 -7.02
N PRO A 99 10.06 -5.15 -5.83
CA PRO A 99 9.96 -6.53 -5.38
C PRO A 99 9.01 -7.34 -6.27
N GLU A 100 9.37 -8.57 -6.63
CA GLU A 100 8.46 -9.45 -7.40
C GLU A 100 7.18 -9.79 -6.65
N ARG A 101 7.23 -9.72 -5.31
CA ARG A 101 6.12 -9.98 -4.41
C ARG A 101 6.11 -8.93 -3.31
N LEU A 102 4.93 -8.43 -2.97
CA LEU A 102 4.70 -7.59 -1.80
C LEU A 102 3.62 -8.24 -0.94
N TYR A 103 3.98 -8.57 0.29
CA TYR A 103 3.05 -9.05 1.29
C TYR A 103 2.57 -7.85 2.08
N VAL A 104 1.25 -7.73 2.25
CA VAL A 104 0.62 -6.54 2.83
C VAL A 104 -0.35 -6.89 3.93
N LYS A 105 -0.51 -6.00 4.90
CA LYS A 105 -1.49 -6.11 5.97
C LYS A 105 -1.91 -4.71 6.44
N ALA A 106 -3.21 -4.47 6.51
CA ALA A 106 -3.75 -3.29 7.18
C ALA A 106 -4.08 -3.62 8.65
N GLU A 107 -3.76 -2.70 9.56
CA GLU A 107 -4.08 -2.82 10.99
C GLU A 107 -4.62 -1.51 11.55
N PRO A 108 -5.49 -1.55 12.58
CA PRO A 108 -5.95 -0.35 13.26
C PRO A 108 -4.78 0.46 13.84
N MET A 109 -4.87 1.79 13.76
CA MET A 109 -3.85 2.69 14.32
C MET A 109 -3.70 2.48 15.84
N ASN A 110 -4.82 2.37 16.55
CA ASN A 110 -4.88 2.04 17.97
C ASN A 110 -5.54 0.66 18.14
N PRO A 111 -4.75 -0.42 18.24
CA PRO A 111 -5.31 -1.73 18.56
C PRO A 111 -5.95 -1.66 19.95
N ARG A 112 -7.21 -2.09 20.05
CA ARG A 112 -7.92 -2.25 21.34
C ARG A 112 -7.34 -3.40 22.14
#